data_AF-A0A6M9PEM9-F1
#
_entry.id   AF-A0A6M9PEM9-F1
#
_cell.length_a   1.000
_cell.length_b   1.000
_cell.length_c   1.000
_cell.angle_alpha   90.00
_cell.angle_beta   90.00
_cell.angle_gamma   90.00
#
_symmetry.space_group_name_H-M   'P 1'
#
loop_
_entity.id
_entity.type
_entity.pdbx_description
1 polymer ?
#
loop_
_entity_poly.entity_id
_entity_poly.type
_entity_poly.pdbx_seq_one_letter_code
_entity_poly.pdbx_strand_id
1 'polypeptide(L)'
;MSTLRISLTLVFLLITSSQSFAQAISKDYQKNCAREQVAEHQGIKGKALTEEDFSAYCGCQADFVSKNASNRQVNELIMTPKAKPEWLKALEVKAMKACITDPKMST
;
A
#
# COMPACT_ATOMS: atom_id res chain seq x y z
N MET A 1 -12.94 3.88 41.08
CA MET A 1 -12.73 4.61 39.80
C MET A 1 -11.38 4.28 39.14
N SER A 2 -10.90 3.03 39.16
CA SER A 2 -9.51 2.72 38.70
C SER A 2 -9.44 1.80 37.47
N THR A 3 -10.37 0.86 37.30
CA THR A 3 -10.34 -0.12 36.19
C THR A 3 -10.78 0.46 34.83
N LEU A 4 -11.72 1.42 34.84
CA LEU A 4 -12.23 2.08 33.63
C LEU A 4 -11.14 2.90 32.91
N ARG A 5 -10.24 3.54 33.68
CA ARG A 5 -9.15 4.36 33.14
C ARG A 5 -8.03 3.52 32.50
N ILE A 6 -7.72 2.37 33.11
CA ILE A 6 -6.72 1.42 32.58
C ILE A 6 -7.22 0.77 31.28
N SER A 7 -8.51 0.46 31.20
CA SER A 7 -9.11 -0.11 29.99
C SER A 7 -9.07 0.87 28.82
N LEU A 8 -9.28 2.17 29.09
CA LEU A 8 -9.25 3.21 28.06
C LEU A 8 -7.84 3.42 27.48
N THR A 9 -6.80 3.40 28.33
CA THR A 9 -5.41 3.57 27.87
C THR A 9 -4.91 2.40 27.02
N LEU A 10 -5.33 1.17 27.32
CA LEU A 10 -5.00 0.00 26.48
C LEU A 10 -5.65 0.06 25.09
N VAL A 11 -6.90 0.52 24.99
CA VAL A 11 -7.58 0.67 23.69
C VAL A 11 -6.89 1.73 22.83
N PHE A 12 -6.46 2.85 23.41
CA PHE A 12 -5.72 3.88 22.67
C PHE A 12 -4.36 3.38 22.15
N LEU A 13 -3.63 2.56 22.91
CA LEU A 13 -2.35 1.97 22.49
C LEU A 13 -2.52 0.98 21.32
N LEU A 14 -3.62 0.23 21.28
CA LEU A 14 -3.91 -0.69 20.18
C LEU A 14 -4.18 0.06 18.87
N ILE A 15 -4.87 1.20 18.91
CA ILE A 15 -5.21 1.99 17.72
C ILE A 15 -3.99 2.70 17.13
N THR A 16 -3.07 3.19 17.95
CA THR A 16 -1.87 3.89 17.44
C THR A 16 -0.84 2.92 16.85
N SER A 17 -0.78 1.69 17.36
CA SER A 17 0.13 0.67 16.83
C SER A 17 -0.19 0.31 15.38
N SER A 18 -1.48 0.14 15.03
CA SER A 18 -1.90 -0.21 13.67
C SER A 18 -1.67 0.91 12.66
N GLN A 19 -1.79 2.18 13.06
CA GLN A 19 -1.48 3.33 12.20
C GLN A 19 0.00 3.40 11.82
N SER A 20 0.91 3.10 12.76
CA SER A 20 2.35 3.07 12.49
C SER A 20 2.72 2.00 11.45
N PHE A 21 2.13 0.81 11.57
CA PHE A 21 2.35 -0.28 10.61
C PHE A 21 1.77 0.02 9.23
N ALA A 22 0.57 0.59 9.14
CA ALA A 22 -0.02 1.00 7.87
C ALA A 22 0.83 2.08 7.16
N GLN A 23 1.38 3.03 7.91
CA GLN A 23 2.23 4.10 7.36
C GLN A 23 3.63 3.61 6.96
N ALA A 24 4.18 2.60 7.65
CA ALA A 24 5.44 1.98 7.27
C ALA A 24 5.29 1.18 5.97
N ILE A 25 4.22 0.39 5.84
CA ILE A 25 3.92 -0.33 4.60
C ILE A 25 3.70 0.65 3.46
N SER A 26 2.93 1.72 3.68
CA SER A 26 2.51 2.58 2.58
C SER A 26 3.69 3.17 1.81
N LYS A 27 4.80 3.54 2.49
CA LYS A 27 5.99 4.10 1.84
C LYS A 27 6.82 3.07 1.07
N ASP A 28 7.17 1.95 1.71
CA ASP A 28 7.99 0.92 1.06
C ASP A 28 7.22 0.23 -0.08
N TYR A 29 5.92 -0.01 0.14
CA TYR A 29 5.01 -0.51 -0.87
C TYR A 29 4.89 0.45 -2.06
N GLN A 30 4.65 1.75 -1.80
CA GLN A 30 4.54 2.76 -2.86
C GLN A 30 5.81 2.83 -3.70
N LYS A 31 6.99 2.77 -3.07
CA LYS A 31 8.27 2.78 -3.77
C LYS A 31 8.49 1.52 -4.63
N ASN A 32 8.14 0.35 -4.11
CA ASN A 32 8.24 -0.89 -4.88
C ASN A 32 7.25 -0.89 -6.06
N CYS A 33 6.00 -0.45 -5.84
CA CYS A 33 5.01 -0.25 -6.89
C CYS A 33 5.56 0.66 -8.00
N ALA A 34 6.11 1.82 -7.67
CA ALA A 34 6.59 2.77 -8.68
C ALA A 34 7.74 2.17 -9.52
N ARG A 35 8.65 1.43 -8.89
CA ARG A 35 9.72 0.71 -9.58
C ARG A 35 9.21 -0.36 -10.53
N GLU A 36 8.23 -1.14 -10.08
CA GLU A 36 7.61 -2.18 -10.90
C GLU A 36 6.87 -1.57 -12.07
N GLN A 37 6.12 -0.48 -11.85
CA GLN A 37 5.43 0.23 -12.92
C GLN A 37 6.40 0.79 -13.97
N VAL A 38 7.51 1.41 -13.54
CA VAL A 38 8.56 1.84 -14.48
C VAL A 38 9.08 0.67 -15.28
N ALA A 39 9.36 -0.48 -14.64
CA ALA A 39 9.87 -1.69 -15.29
C ALA A 39 8.88 -2.28 -16.30
N GLU A 40 7.60 -2.37 -15.95
CA GLU A 40 6.52 -2.88 -16.80
C GLU A 40 6.27 -1.99 -18.03
N HIS A 41 6.48 -0.68 -17.88
CA HIS A 41 6.28 0.30 -18.95
C HIS A 41 7.58 0.65 -19.70
N GLN A 42 8.66 -0.10 -19.49
CA GLN A 42 9.90 0.07 -20.26
C GLN A 42 9.63 -0.24 -21.74
N GLY A 43 10.05 0.68 -22.62
CA GLY A 43 9.96 0.49 -24.08
C GLY A 43 8.73 1.10 -24.75
N ILE A 44 7.85 1.79 -23.99
CA ILE A 44 6.83 2.65 -24.60
C ILE A 44 7.52 3.77 -25.38
N LYS A 45 7.34 3.77 -26.71
CA LYS A 45 7.97 4.76 -27.61
C LYS A 45 7.45 6.17 -27.30
N GLY A 46 8.37 7.10 -27.06
CA GLY A 46 8.07 8.54 -27.01
C GLY A 46 8.13 9.22 -25.65
N LYS A 47 8.27 8.48 -24.54
CA LYS A 47 8.56 9.06 -23.22
C LYS A 47 9.20 8.02 -22.29
N ALA A 48 10.34 8.35 -21.68
CA ALA A 48 10.86 7.59 -20.56
C ALA A 48 10.00 7.93 -19.33
N LEU A 49 9.27 6.94 -18.80
CA LEU A 49 8.50 7.10 -17.58
C LEU A 49 9.42 6.91 -16.37
N THR A 50 9.22 7.73 -15.34
CA THR A 50 9.99 7.66 -14.08
C THR A 50 9.10 7.21 -12.91
N GLU A 51 9.70 6.91 -11.76
CA GLU A 51 8.94 6.52 -10.56
C GLU A 51 7.93 7.62 -10.17
N GLU A 52 8.25 8.89 -10.42
CA GLU A 52 7.38 10.04 -10.16
C GLU A 52 6.09 10.02 -11.00
N ASP A 53 6.14 9.57 -12.25
CA ASP A 53 4.95 9.46 -13.13
C ASP A 53 3.91 8.49 -12.53
N PHE A 54 4.33 7.55 -11.69
CA PHE A 54 3.46 6.55 -11.04
C PHE A 54 3.15 6.87 -9.56
N SER A 55 3.71 7.94 -9.02
CA SER A 55 3.61 8.28 -7.58
C SER A 55 2.16 8.40 -7.10
N ALA A 56 1.27 9.02 -7.88
CA ALA A 56 -0.14 9.18 -7.57
C ALA A 56 -0.90 7.84 -7.55
N TYR A 57 -0.67 7.00 -8.56
CA TYR A 57 -1.27 5.66 -8.65
C TYR A 57 -0.80 4.77 -7.49
N CYS A 58 0.52 4.70 -7.28
CA CYS A 58 1.09 3.87 -6.22
C CYS A 58 0.72 4.39 -4.82
N GLY A 59 0.52 5.69 -4.65
CA GLY A 59 -0.04 6.26 -3.43
C GLY A 59 -1.48 5.79 -3.18
N CYS A 60 -2.33 5.85 -4.21
CA CYS A 60 -3.69 5.32 -4.12
C CYS A 60 -3.71 3.81 -3.85
N GLN A 61 -2.84 3.04 -4.50
CA GLN A 61 -2.77 1.59 -4.30
C GLN A 61 -2.33 1.25 -2.87
N ALA A 62 -1.31 1.94 -2.34
CA ALA A 62 -0.85 1.78 -0.97
C ALA A 62 -1.96 2.09 0.06
N ASP A 63 -2.72 3.17 -0.16
CA ASP A 63 -3.87 3.52 0.68
C ASP A 63 -4.98 2.47 0.59
N PHE A 64 -5.26 1.98 -0.61
CA PHE A 64 -6.27 0.95 -0.83
C PHE A 64 -5.90 -0.35 -0.11
N VAL A 65 -4.66 -0.82 -0.26
CA VAL A 65 -4.16 -2.02 0.42
C VAL A 65 -4.22 -1.81 1.94
N SER A 66 -3.75 -0.68 2.45
CA SER A 66 -3.77 -0.38 3.89
C SER A 66 -5.18 -0.38 4.51
N LYS A 67 -6.19 0.07 3.75
CA LYS A 67 -7.58 0.11 4.20
C LYS A 67 -8.31 -1.24 4.09
N ASN A 68 -7.88 -2.12 3.19
CA ASN A 68 -8.58 -3.37 2.86
C ASN A 68 -7.84 -4.63 3.33
N ALA A 69 -6.57 -4.51 3.76
CA ALA A 69 -5.81 -5.60 4.34
C ALA A 69 -6.09 -5.72 5.85
N SER A 70 -6.05 -6.95 6.35
CA SER A 70 -6.05 -7.21 7.80
C SER A 70 -4.69 -6.88 8.42
N ASN A 71 -4.65 -6.66 9.74
CA ASN A 71 -3.39 -6.47 10.48
C ASN A 71 -2.38 -7.61 10.27
N ARG A 72 -2.85 -8.85 10.08
CA ARG A 72 -1.99 -10.01 9.80
C ARG A 72 -1.30 -9.87 8.44
N GLN A 73 -2.05 -9.47 7.42
CA GLN A 73 -1.57 -9.27 6.06
C GLN A 73 -0.61 -8.08 5.98
N VAL A 74 -0.93 -7.00 6.70
CA VAL A 74 -0.03 -5.85 6.93
C VAL A 74 1.29 -6.33 7.54
N ASN A 75 1.26 -7.08 8.64
CA ASN A 75 2.48 -7.60 9.27
C ASN A 75 3.29 -8.52 8.35
N GLU A 76 2.63 -9.33 7.51
CA GLU A 76 3.31 -10.18 6.52
C GLU A 76 4.11 -9.34 5.50
N LEU A 77 3.55 -8.23 5.03
CA LEU A 77 4.26 -7.32 4.13
C LEU A 77 5.42 -6.59 4.82
N ILE A 78 5.30 -6.26 6.10
CA ILE A 78 6.39 -5.63 6.86
C ILE A 78 7.57 -6.58 7.03
N MET A 79 7.28 -7.83 7.42
CA MET A 79 8.32 -8.85 7.62
C MET A 79 8.95 -9.29 6.30
N THR A 80 8.21 -9.17 5.20
CA THR A 80 8.64 -9.60 3.87
C THR A 80 8.22 -8.57 2.81
N PRO A 81 8.92 -7.41 2.69
CA PRO A 81 8.51 -6.29 1.84
C PRO A 81 8.46 -6.56 0.33
N LYS A 82 9.05 -7.68 -0.11
CA LYS A 82 9.06 -8.13 -1.51
C LYS A 82 8.12 -9.32 -1.75
N ALA A 83 7.40 -9.78 -0.73
CA ALA A 83 6.44 -10.87 -0.91
C ALA A 83 5.26 -10.39 -1.75
N LYS A 84 4.82 -11.25 -2.67
CA LYS A 84 3.62 -11.05 -3.48
C LYS A 84 2.59 -12.15 -3.19
N PRO A 85 2.03 -12.18 -1.97
CA PRO A 85 1.06 -13.22 -1.61
C PRO A 85 -0.20 -13.09 -2.47
N GLU A 86 -0.91 -14.19 -2.68
CA GLU A 86 -2.09 -14.22 -3.56
C GLU A 86 -3.20 -13.26 -3.11
N TRP A 87 -3.32 -13.04 -1.79
CA TRP A 87 -4.27 -12.06 -1.26
C TRP A 87 -3.93 -10.63 -1.68
N LEU A 88 -2.64 -10.31 -1.82
CA LEU A 88 -2.19 -8.98 -2.23
C LEU A 88 -2.55 -8.74 -3.69
N LYS A 89 -2.30 -9.71 -4.57
CA LYS A 89 -2.70 -9.63 -5.99
C LYS A 89 -4.20 -9.35 -6.14
N ALA A 90 -5.03 -9.99 -5.32
CA ALA A 90 -6.48 -9.77 -5.34
C ALA A 90 -6.88 -8.34 -4.93
N LEU A 91 -6.13 -7.71 -4.02
CA LEU A 91 -6.32 -6.31 -3.66
C LEU A 91 -5.76 -5.36 -4.72
N GLU A 92 -4.60 -5.68 -5.31
CA GLU A 92 -3.99 -4.90 -6.40
C GLU A 92 -4.91 -4.79 -7.61
N VAL A 93 -5.58 -5.88 -8.02
CA VAL A 93 -6.56 -5.87 -9.12
C VAL A 93 -7.77 -4.98 -8.81
N LYS A 94 -8.23 -4.97 -7.54
CA LYS A 94 -9.31 -4.07 -7.11
C LYS A 94 -8.84 -2.62 -7.06
N ALA A 95 -7.62 -2.41 -6.56
CA ALA A 95 -7.00 -1.10 -6.47
C ALA A 95 -6.76 -0.51 -7.87
N MET A 96 -6.33 -1.30 -8.86
CA MET A 96 -6.21 -0.84 -10.25
C MET A 96 -7.49 -0.17 -10.74
N LYS A 97 -8.65 -0.81 -10.57
CA LYS A 97 -9.94 -0.25 -10.99
C LYS A 97 -10.31 1.02 -10.21
N ALA A 98 -9.89 1.12 -8.95
CA ALA A 98 -10.20 2.26 -8.10
C ALA A 98 -9.20 3.43 -8.26
N CYS A 99 -7.97 3.14 -8.69
CA CYS A 99 -6.84 4.07 -8.66
C CYS A 99 -6.37 4.53 -10.05
N ILE A 100 -6.71 3.83 -11.13
CA ILE A 100 -6.39 4.30 -12.49
C ILE A 100 -7.28 5.49 -12.81
N THR A 101 -6.66 6.67 -12.90
CA THR A 101 -7.29 7.92 -13.32
C THR A 101 -6.71 8.45 -14.64
N ASP A 102 -5.53 7.98 -15.04
CA ASP A 102 -4.88 8.32 -16.32
C ASP A 102 -4.83 7.08 -17.23
N PRO A 103 -5.32 7.15 -18.49
CA PRO A 103 -5.20 6.08 -19.47
C PRO A 103 -3.75 5.60 -19.72
N LYS A 104 -2.74 6.44 -19.47
CA LYS A 104 -1.32 6.04 -19.57
C LYS A 104 -0.88 5.03 -18.52
N MET A 105 -1.72 4.81 -17.50
CA MET A 105 -1.52 3.83 -16.44
C MET A 105 -2.29 2.51 -16.70
N SER A 106 -3.06 2.43 -17.79
CA SER A 106 -3.59 1.14 -18.25
C SER A 106 -2.59 0.53 -19.24
N THR A 107 -2.00 -0.59 -18.85
CA THR A 107 -1.11 -1.42 -19.68
C THR A 107 -1.81 -2.02 -20.89
#